data_AF-A0A9W5XMB6-F1
#
_entry.id   AF-A0A9W5XMB6-F1
#
_cell.length_a   1.000
_cell.length_b   1.000
_cell.length_c   1.000
_cell.angle_alpha   90.00
_cell.angle_beta   90.00
_cell.angle_gamma   90.00
#
_symmetry.space_group_name_H-M   'P 1'
#
loop_
_entity.id
_entity.type
_entity.pdbx_description
1 polymer ?
#
loop_
_entity_poly.entity_id
_entity_poly.type
_entity_poly.pdbx_seq_one_letter_code
_entity_poly.pdbx_strand_id
1 'polypeptide(L)'
;MVWIGPASERETTVPDLVGLTVEAAWQVTTDHHVKMTSGDPDGPPLSQLTSTGVWLITDQQPPAGTTMRRFGSMAVVVEQIPDNLAGDRDHAARYLAWMASAPT
;
A
#
# COMPACT_ATOMS: atom_id res chain seq x y z
N MET A 1 -4.61 1.63 10.63
CA MET A 1 -5.85 1.07 11.24
C MET A 1 -6.75 0.43 10.18
N VAL A 2 -7.25 -0.79 10.41
CA VAL A 2 -8.20 -1.45 9.50
C VAL A 2 -9.64 -1.14 9.91
N TRP A 3 -10.47 -0.75 8.95
CA TRP A 3 -11.90 -0.54 9.14
C TRP A 3 -12.66 -1.05 7.92
N ILE A 4 -13.67 -1.90 8.14
CA ILE A 4 -14.42 -2.53 7.05
C ILE A 4 -15.23 -1.53 6.22
N GLY A 5 -15.52 -0.33 6.76
CA GLY A 5 -16.39 0.66 6.14
C GLY A 5 -17.80 0.67 6.76
N PRO A 6 -18.62 1.67 6.42
CA PRO A 6 -19.92 1.87 7.04
C PRO A 6 -20.93 0.81 6.55
N ALA A 7 -21.79 0.34 7.44
CA ALA A 7 -22.68 -0.80 7.17
C ALA A 7 -23.69 -0.56 6.02
N SER A 8 -23.99 0.70 5.71
CA SER A 8 -24.90 1.11 4.63
C SER A 8 -24.25 1.13 3.24
N GLU A 9 -22.93 1.02 3.15
CA GLU A 9 -22.22 1.11 1.89
C GLU A 9 -22.14 -0.22 1.15
N ARG A 10 -21.97 -0.11 -0.16
CA ARG A 10 -21.82 -1.28 -1.03
C ARG A 10 -20.54 -2.03 -0.72
N GLU A 11 -20.58 -3.34 -0.92
CA GLU A 11 -19.39 -4.15 -0.87
C GLU A 11 -18.42 -3.79 -2.00
N THR A 12 -17.14 -3.94 -1.71
CA THR A 12 -16.02 -3.81 -2.64
C THR A 12 -14.98 -4.86 -2.29
N THR A 13 -14.10 -5.14 -3.24
CA THR A 13 -13.01 -6.10 -3.02
C THR A 13 -11.74 -5.34 -2.72
N VAL A 14 -11.03 -5.76 -1.68
CA VAL A 14 -9.71 -5.25 -1.33
C VAL A 14 -8.77 -5.47 -2.52
N PRO A 15 -8.18 -4.42 -3.09
CA PRO A 15 -7.25 -4.53 -4.20
C PRO A 15 -5.92 -5.15 -3.78
N ASP A 16 -5.17 -5.65 -4.77
CA ASP A 16 -3.79 -6.08 -4.58
C ASP A 16 -2.85 -4.88 -4.75
N LEU A 17 -2.22 -4.45 -3.65
CA LEU A 17 -1.35 -3.30 -3.58
C LEU A 17 0.11 -3.67 -3.33
N VAL A 18 0.39 -4.91 -2.92
CA VAL A 18 1.76 -5.34 -2.62
C VAL A 18 2.59 -5.31 -3.90
N GLY A 19 3.77 -4.67 -3.81
CA GLY A 19 4.61 -4.43 -4.97
C GLY A 19 4.20 -3.22 -5.81
N LEU A 20 3.20 -2.43 -5.41
CA LEU A 20 2.94 -1.13 -6.02
C LEU A 20 3.70 -0.03 -5.27
N THR A 21 4.07 1.03 -6.00
CA THR A 21 4.47 2.27 -5.35
C THR A 21 3.25 2.91 -4.69
N VAL A 22 3.47 3.68 -3.63
CA VAL A 22 2.39 4.40 -2.92
C VAL A 22 1.60 5.31 -3.88
N GLU A 23 2.28 5.94 -4.84
CA GLU A 23 1.63 6.77 -5.87
C GLU A 23 0.69 5.95 -6.77
N ALA A 24 1.14 4.79 -7.26
CA ALA A 24 0.30 3.90 -8.08
C ALA A 24 -0.87 3.32 -7.26
N ALA A 25 -0.62 2.95 -6.00
CA ALA A 25 -1.62 2.44 -5.09
C ALA A 25 -2.73 3.45 -4.80
N TRP A 26 -2.46 4.76 -4.82
CA TRP A 26 -3.51 5.79 -4.67
C TRP A 26 -4.52 5.77 -5.80
N GLN A 27 -4.08 5.49 -7.03
CA GLN A 27 -4.99 5.35 -8.17
C GLN A 27 -5.87 4.11 -7.99
N VAL A 28 -5.27 2.96 -7.68
CA VAL A 28 -5.99 1.70 -7.48
C VAL A 28 -7.01 1.78 -6.34
N THR A 29 -6.62 2.34 -5.20
CA THR A 29 -7.53 2.48 -4.04
C THR A 29 -8.69 3.44 -4.32
N THR A 30 -8.48 4.48 -5.13
CA THR A 30 -9.53 5.39 -5.60
C THR A 30 -10.56 4.65 -6.45
N ASP A 31 -10.11 3.83 -7.40
CA ASP A 31 -10.98 3.04 -8.30
C ASP A 31 -11.82 2.00 -7.53
N HIS A 32 -11.26 1.44 -6.45
CA HIS A 32 -11.94 0.48 -5.58
C HIS A 32 -12.79 1.12 -4.48
N HIS A 33 -12.76 2.46 -4.36
CA HIS A 33 -13.37 3.24 -3.29
C HIS A 33 -12.94 2.79 -1.89
N VAL A 34 -11.65 2.53 -1.68
CA VAL A 34 -11.09 2.17 -0.37
C VAL A 34 -10.01 3.17 0.02
N LYS A 35 -9.68 3.25 1.31
CA LYS A 35 -8.64 4.14 1.82
C LYS A 35 -7.45 3.33 2.30
N MET A 36 -6.25 3.79 1.95
CA MET A 36 -5.01 3.25 2.50
C MET A 36 -4.58 4.09 3.71
N THR A 37 -4.03 3.43 4.73
CA THR A 37 -3.48 4.07 5.92
C THR A 37 -2.20 3.36 6.37
N SER A 38 -1.37 4.04 7.16
CA SER A 38 -0.20 3.41 7.77
C SER A 38 -0.60 2.22 8.63
N GLY A 39 0.17 1.14 8.53
CA GLY A 39 0.11 -0.01 9.42
C GLY A 39 0.64 0.30 10.83
N ASP A 40 1.52 1.29 10.94
CA ASP A 40 2.01 1.80 12.23
C ASP A 40 1.03 2.84 12.78
N PRO A 41 0.28 2.55 13.87
CA PRO A 41 -0.65 3.49 14.48
C PRO A 41 0.04 4.63 15.25
N ASP A 42 1.28 4.43 15.68
CA ASP A 42 2.07 5.41 16.44
C ASP A 42 2.99 6.24 15.51
N GLY A 43 3.18 5.77 14.28
CA GLY A 43 3.97 6.43 13.25
C GLY A 43 3.29 7.64 12.59
N PRO A 44 4.05 8.39 11.78
CA PRO A 44 3.49 9.48 11.00
C PRO A 44 2.40 8.98 10.05
N PRO A 45 1.41 9.83 9.69
CA PRO A 45 0.46 9.52 8.64
C PRO A 45 1.17 9.12 7.35
N LEU A 46 0.57 8.20 6.60
CA LEU A 46 1.19 7.66 5.38
C LEU A 46 1.62 8.76 4.40
N SER A 47 0.80 9.80 4.23
CA SER A 47 1.12 10.94 3.35
C SER A 47 2.33 11.76 3.82
N GLN A 48 2.57 11.84 5.13
CA GLN A 48 3.74 12.52 5.68
C GLN A 48 4.98 11.65 5.55
N LEU A 49 4.85 10.34 5.82
CA LEU A 49 5.92 9.36 5.65
C LEU A 49 6.40 9.33 4.20
N THR A 50 5.48 9.34 3.25
CA THR A 50 5.76 9.17 1.82
C THR A 50 5.86 10.50 1.07
N SER A 51 6.21 11.58 1.76
CA SER A 51 6.26 12.93 1.19
C SER A 51 7.48 13.15 0.27
N THR A 52 8.56 12.39 0.46
CA THR A 52 9.79 12.45 -0.35
C THR A 52 10.28 11.05 -0.71
N GLY A 53 10.79 10.89 -1.94
CA GLY A 53 11.29 9.62 -2.46
C GLY A 53 10.20 8.67 -3.00
N VAL A 54 10.61 7.47 -3.40
CA VAL A 54 9.71 6.43 -3.91
C VAL A 54 9.51 5.38 -2.83
N TRP A 55 8.25 5.06 -2.53
CA TRP A 55 7.88 4.13 -1.46
C TRP A 55 7.12 2.96 -2.04
N LEU A 56 7.54 1.75 -1.69
CA LEU A 56 6.93 0.50 -2.11
C LEU A 56 6.03 -0.03 -0.99
N ILE A 57 4.86 -0.55 -1.34
CA ILE A 57 4.04 -1.32 -0.41
C ILE A 57 4.59 -2.75 -0.34
N THR A 58 5.00 -3.17 0.85
CA THR A 58 5.56 -4.50 1.09
C THR A 58 4.58 -5.44 1.78
N ASP A 59 3.56 -4.90 2.46
CA ASP A 59 2.49 -5.67 3.07
C ASP A 59 1.17 -4.88 3.13
N GLN A 60 0.05 -5.60 3.19
CA GLN A 60 -1.29 -5.02 3.35
C GLN A 60 -2.18 -5.87 4.26
N GLN A 61 -3.10 -5.19 4.97
CA GLN A 61 -4.17 -5.81 5.73
C GLN A 61 -5.47 -5.00 5.55
N PRO A 62 -6.60 -5.61 5.12
CA PRO A 62 -6.78 -7.03 4.79
C PRO A 62 -6.01 -7.50 3.54
N PRO A 63 -5.80 -8.82 3.37
CA PRO A 63 -5.19 -9.35 2.14
C PRO A 63 -6.08 -9.09 0.92
N ALA A 64 -5.45 -9.05 -0.26
CA ALA A 64 -6.14 -8.88 -1.53
C ALA A 64 -7.27 -9.91 -1.71
N GLY A 65 -8.36 -9.50 -2.35
CA GLY A 65 -9.54 -10.35 -2.54
C GLY A 65 -10.50 -10.40 -1.35
N THR A 66 -10.13 -9.84 -0.19
CA THR A 66 -11.05 -9.75 0.96
C THR A 66 -12.23 -8.84 0.64
N THR A 67 -13.43 -9.24 1.03
CA THR A 67 -14.62 -8.38 0.94
C THR A 67 -14.58 -7.30 2.03
N MET A 68 -14.74 -6.04 1.63
CA MET A 68 -14.98 -4.93 2.53
C MET A 68 -16.11 -4.04 1.99
N ARG A 69 -16.40 -2.91 2.63
CA ARG A 69 -17.35 -1.92 2.12
C ARG A 69 -16.61 -0.71 1.60
N ARG A 70 -17.23 -0.02 0.63
CA ARG A 70 -16.73 1.25 0.12
C ARG A 70 -16.48 2.22 1.27
N PHE A 71 -15.43 3.02 1.12
CA PHE A 71 -14.90 3.98 2.08
C PHE A 71 -14.31 3.37 3.36
N GLY A 72 -14.21 2.03 3.44
CA GLY A 72 -13.40 1.36 4.44
C GLY A 72 -11.91 1.68 4.28
N SER A 73 -11.14 1.35 5.33
CA SER A 73 -9.71 1.61 5.43
C SER A 73 -8.93 0.32 5.56
N MET A 74 -7.85 0.19 4.79
CA MET A 74 -6.87 -0.88 4.86
C MET A 74 -5.52 -0.34 5.29
N ALA A 75 -4.80 -1.11 6.09
CA ALA A 75 -3.46 -0.80 6.54
C ALA A 75 -2.44 -1.31 5.52
N VAL A 76 -1.36 -0.56 5.32
CA VAL A 76 -0.20 -0.97 4.51
C VAL A 76 1.10 -0.78 5.28
N VAL A 77 2.07 -1.63 4.98
CA VAL A 77 3.48 -1.43 5.34
C VAL A 77 4.19 -0.93 4.10
N VAL A 78 5.03 0.09 4.27
CA VAL A 78 5.78 0.70 3.18
C VAL A 78 7.26 0.77 3.50
N GLU A 79 8.07 0.61 2.47
CA GLU A 79 9.52 0.72 2.53
C GLU A 79 9.99 1.71 1.47
N GLN A 80 10.96 2.55 1.85
CA GLN A 80 11.53 3.51 0.92
C GLN A 80 12.50 2.77 -0.02
N ILE A 81 12.30 2.94 -1.32
CA ILE A 81 13.26 2.49 -2.32
C ILE A 81 14.47 3.44 -2.27
N PRO A 82 15.70 2.94 -2.12
CA PRO A 82 16.90 3.76 -2.20
C PRO A 82 16.96 4.60 -3.48
N ASP A 83 17.42 5.85 -3.40
CA ASP A 83 17.41 6.80 -4.53
C ASP A 83 18.16 6.29 -5.77
N ASN A 84 19.22 5.49 -5.58
CA ASN A 84 19.96 4.86 -6.68
C ASN A 84 19.16 3.77 -7.43
N LEU A 85 17.97 3.41 -6.93
CA LEU A 85 17.03 2.44 -7.47
C LEU A 85 15.66 3.07 -7.80
N ALA A 86 15.51 4.41 -7.76
CA ALA A 86 14.22 5.09 -7.93
C ALA A 86 13.83 5.40 -9.39
N GLY A 87 14.68 5.09 -10.38
CA GLY A 87 14.62 5.66 -11.73
C GLY A 87 13.79 4.95 -12.82
N ASP A 88 12.96 3.95 -12.53
CA ASP A 88 12.27 3.17 -13.59
C ASP A 88 11.01 2.43 -13.09
N ARG A 89 10.02 2.27 -13.97
CA ARG A 89 8.68 1.69 -13.73
C ARG A 89 8.72 0.17 -13.49
N ASP A 90 9.84 -0.47 -13.82
CA ASP A 90 10.15 -1.90 -13.61
C ASP A 90 10.80 -2.20 -12.23
N HIS A 91 10.90 -1.20 -11.34
CA HIS A 91 11.72 -1.30 -10.11
C HIS A 91 11.09 -2.05 -8.95
N ALA A 92 9.78 -2.00 -8.77
CA ALA A 92 9.14 -2.68 -7.64
C ALA A 92 9.45 -4.19 -7.64
N ALA A 93 9.34 -4.82 -8.80
CA ALA A 93 9.68 -6.23 -8.97
C ALA A 93 11.17 -6.51 -8.71
N ARG A 94 12.06 -5.61 -9.14
CA ARG A 94 13.51 -5.72 -8.88
C ARG A 94 13.87 -5.52 -7.41
N TYR A 95 13.21 -4.61 -6.71
CA TYR A 95 13.43 -4.38 -5.29
C TYR A 95 12.91 -5.57 -4.46
N LEU A 96 11.72 -6.09 -4.76
CA LEU A 96 11.21 -7.31 -4.11
C LEU A 96 12.14 -8.51 -4.36
N ALA A 97 12.66 -8.66 -5.58
CA ALA A 97 13.65 -9.69 -5.90
C ALA A 97 14.98 -9.48 -5.14
N TRP A 98 15.44 -8.24 -5.02
CA TRP A 98 16.63 -7.90 -4.24
C TRP A 98 16.44 -8.21 -2.75
N MET A 99 15.32 -7.79 -2.15
CA MET A 99 14.99 -8.09 -0.75
C MET A 99 14.93 -9.60 -0.48
N ALA A 100 14.31 -10.36 -1.38
CA ALA A 100 14.28 -11.82 -1.29
C ALA A 100 15.66 -12.48 -1.42
N SER A 101 16.64 -11.78 -1.99
CA SER A 101 18.02 -12.25 -2.19
C SER A 101 19.04 -11.68 -1.20
N ALA A 102 18.65 -10.72 -0.36
CA ALA A 102 19.54 -10.08 0.58
C ALA A 102 19.86 -11.04 1.75
N PRO A 103 21.15 -11.21 2.14
CA PRO A 103 21.50 -12.01 3.31
C PRO A 103 20.92 -11.37 4.59
N THR A 104 20.40 -12.24 5.46
CA THR A 104 19.71 -11.89 6.72
C THR A 104 20.66 -11.40 7.81
#